data_AF-J9GKC5-F1
#
_entry.id   AF-J9GKC5-F1
#
_cell.length_a   1.000
_cell.length_b   1.000
_cell.length_c   1.000
_cell.angle_alpha   90.00
_cell.angle_beta   90.00
_cell.angle_gamma   90.00
#
_symmetry.space_group_name_H-M   'P 1'
#
loop_
_entity.id
_entity.type
_entity.pdbx_description
1 polymer ?
#
loop_
_entity_poly.entity_id
_entity_poly.type
_entity_poly.pdbx_seq_one_letter_code
_entity_poly.pdbx_strand_id
1 'polypeptide(L)'
;MLICPLLAAFAVRRFAPRLHAWFTSFRDLAFYLWAIALSLAIAVTVRSIVHTDHAATELVGIAFISLFCCILQFGVGKRLGRRYGLPVSTTQSLGQKNTVFAIWLGYTFFNPVTSMAGGFYSIWHNLYNTWQMRAYNCKAGKGGA
;
A
#
# COMPACT_ATOMS: atom_id res chain seq x y z
N MET A 1 -13.84 -8.26 3.18
CA MET A 1 -14.57 -7.47 2.16
C MET A 1 -13.68 -7.16 0.95
N LEU A 2 -13.31 -8.17 0.14
CA LEU A 2 -12.55 -7.98 -1.12
C LEU A 2 -13.15 -8.78 -2.29
N ILE A 3 -13.74 -9.94 -1.98
CA ILE A 3 -14.38 -10.82 -2.97
C ILE A 3 -15.66 -10.18 -3.54
N CYS A 4 -16.53 -9.64 -2.68
CA CYS A 4 -17.78 -9.00 -3.14
C CYS A 4 -17.56 -7.83 -4.12
N PRO A 5 -16.68 -6.84 -3.85
CA PRO A 5 -16.42 -5.78 -4.82
C PRO A 5 -15.77 -6.31 -6.11
N LEU A 6 -14.96 -7.37 -6.05
CA LEU A 6 -14.40 -8.02 -7.25
C LEU A 6 -15.50 -8.68 -8.11
N LEU A 7 -16.41 -9.42 -7.48
CA LEU A 7 -17.55 -10.04 -8.17
C LEU A 7 -18.49 -8.97 -8.75
N ALA A 8 -18.76 -7.91 -8.00
CA ALA A 8 -19.53 -6.77 -8.49
C ALA A 8 -18.84 -6.09 -9.69
N ALA A 9 -17.52 -5.88 -9.64
CA ALA A 9 -16.77 -5.32 -10.77
C ALA A 9 -16.85 -6.22 -12.01
N PHE A 10 -16.76 -7.56 -11.83
CA PHE A 10 -16.93 -8.51 -12.92
C PHE A 10 -18.35 -8.48 -13.50
N ALA A 11 -19.36 -8.43 -12.64
CA ALA A 11 -20.75 -8.31 -13.05
C ALA A 11 -21.01 -6.99 -13.81
N VAL A 12 -20.52 -5.85 -13.34
CA VAL A 12 -20.64 -4.56 -14.03
C VAL A 12 -19.93 -4.59 -15.39
N ARG A 13 -18.73 -5.19 -15.46
CA ARG A 13 -18.02 -5.36 -16.74
C ARG A 13 -18.81 -6.22 -17.74
N ARG A 14 -19.56 -7.22 -17.28
CA ARG A 14 -20.33 -8.13 -18.13
C ARG A 14 -21.71 -7.59 -18.51
N PHE A 15 -22.43 -6.99 -17.57
CA PHE A 15 -23.84 -6.61 -17.71
C PHE A 15 -24.06 -5.11 -17.99
N ALA A 16 -23.10 -4.24 -17.64
CA ALA A 16 -23.23 -2.79 -17.78
C ALA A 16 -21.96 -2.16 -18.40
N PRO A 17 -21.59 -2.50 -19.65
CA PRO A 17 -20.35 -2.02 -20.28
C PRO A 17 -20.29 -0.49 -20.45
N ARG A 18 -21.44 0.19 -20.60
CA ARG A 18 -21.50 1.66 -20.65
C ARG A 18 -21.13 2.30 -19.30
N LEU A 19 -21.57 1.69 -18.20
CA LEU A 19 -21.22 2.12 -16.84
C LEU A 19 -19.74 1.85 -16.56
N HIS A 20 -19.24 0.69 -16.98
CA HIS A 20 -17.81 0.38 -16.90
C HIS A 20 -16.96 1.41 -17.68
N ALA A 21 -17.34 1.71 -18.92
CA ALA A 21 -16.67 2.70 -19.77
C ALA A 21 -16.65 4.09 -19.11
N TRP A 22 -17.76 4.50 -18.49
CA TRP A 22 -17.85 5.76 -17.75
C TRP A 22 -16.91 5.79 -16.54
N PHE A 23 -16.88 4.75 -15.72
CA PHE A 23 -15.95 4.68 -14.58
C PHE A 23 -14.48 4.66 -15.02
N THR A 24 -14.16 3.94 -16.10
CA THR A 24 -12.79 3.92 -16.65
C THR A 24 -12.42 5.20 -17.39
N SER A 25 -13.39 6.08 -17.68
CA SER A 25 -13.11 7.38 -18.30
C SER A 25 -12.43 8.34 -17.33
N PHE A 26 -12.60 8.14 -16.01
CA PHE A 26 -11.88 8.89 -15.00
C PHE A 26 -10.46 8.34 -14.84
N ARG A 27 -9.50 9.05 -15.40
CA ARG A 27 -8.08 8.71 -15.26
C ARG A 27 -7.67 8.84 -13.79
N ASP A 28 -6.98 7.82 -13.29
CA ASP A 28 -6.36 7.82 -11.95
C ASP A 28 -7.33 7.96 -10.77
N LEU A 29 -8.63 7.70 -10.96
CA LEU A 29 -9.63 7.78 -9.87
C LEU A 29 -9.24 6.94 -8.65
N ALA A 30 -8.74 5.72 -8.88
CA ALA A 30 -8.26 4.84 -7.82
C ALA A 30 -7.08 5.43 -7.04
N PHE A 31 -6.19 6.17 -7.73
CA PHE A 31 -5.06 6.84 -7.10
C PHE A 31 -5.53 7.99 -6.21
N TYR A 32 -6.50 8.81 -6.66
CA TYR A 32 -7.06 9.89 -5.84
C TYR A 32 -7.79 9.37 -4.61
N LEU A 33 -8.64 8.36 -4.76
CA LEU A 33 -9.34 7.73 -3.62
C LEU A 33 -8.34 7.18 -2.59
N TRP A 34 -7.26 6.58 -3.07
CA TRP A 34 -6.21 6.06 -2.23
C TRP A 34 -5.40 7.16 -1.54
N ALA A 35 -5.10 8.26 -2.22
CA ALA A 35 -4.40 9.40 -1.62
C ALA A 35 -5.21 10.01 -0.47
N ILE A 36 -6.53 10.17 -0.64
CA ILE A 36 -7.43 10.63 0.41
C ILE A 36 -7.42 9.66 1.61
N ALA A 37 -7.51 8.35 1.34
CA ALA A 37 -7.46 7.34 2.41
C ALA A 37 -6.12 7.38 3.17
N LEU A 38 -5.00 7.59 2.47
CA LEU A 38 -3.68 7.74 3.09
C LEU A 38 -3.61 9.00 3.96
N SER A 39 -4.12 10.13 3.47
CA SER A 39 -4.18 11.38 4.25
C SER A 39 -5.01 11.23 5.53
N LEU A 40 -6.16 10.55 5.46
CA LEU A 40 -6.98 10.27 6.64
C LEU A 40 -6.26 9.35 7.64
N ALA A 41 -5.57 8.31 7.15
CA ALA A 41 -4.79 7.42 8.01
C ALA A 41 -3.67 8.18 8.75
N ILE A 42 -2.97 9.10 8.07
CA ILE A 42 -1.95 9.96 8.67
C ILE A 42 -2.58 10.91 9.70
N ALA A 43 -3.70 11.55 9.38
CA ALA A 43 -4.39 12.46 10.30
C ALA A 43 -4.82 11.76 11.61
N VAL A 44 -5.38 10.54 11.51
CA VAL A 44 -5.73 9.73 12.69
C VAL A 44 -4.49 9.36 13.51
N THR A 45 -3.37 9.06 12.84
CA THR A 45 -2.09 8.76 13.50
C THR A 45 -1.56 9.99 14.26
N VAL A 46 -1.53 11.16 13.62
CA VAL A 46 -1.06 12.42 14.24
C VAL A 46 -1.95 12.82 15.42
N ARG A 47 -3.27 12.72 15.27
CA ARG A 47 -4.22 13.01 16.35
C ARG A 47 -3.99 12.12 17.59
N SER A 48 -3.65 10.85 17.37
CA SER A 48 -3.38 9.89 18.46
C SER A 48 -2.09 10.23 19.22
N ILE A 49 -1.08 10.77 18.53
CA ILE A 49 0.20 11.22 19.10
C ILE A 49 0.02 12.48 19.98
N VAL A 50 -0.85 13.41 19.58
CA VAL A 50 -0.98 14.73 20.22
C VAL A 50 -1.85 14.71 21.50
N HIS A 51 -2.74 13.73 21.68
CA HIS A 51 -3.76 13.76 22.74
C HIS A 51 -3.66 12.63 23.78
N THR A 52 -2.55 11.90 23.88
CA THR A 52 -2.43 10.76 24.81
C THR A 52 -1.17 10.84 25.69
N ASP A 53 -1.31 10.67 27.01
CA ASP A 53 -0.23 10.62 28.02
C ASP A 53 0.52 9.25 28.10
N HIS A 54 0.10 8.23 27.33
CA HIS A 54 0.80 6.95 27.18
C HIS A 54 0.83 6.48 25.71
N ALA A 55 1.82 5.61 25.39
CA ALA A 55 1.98 4.81 24.16
C ALA A 55 2.65 5.43 22.91
N ALA A 56 3.32 6.60 23.00
CA ALA A 56 4.21 7.07 21.92
C ALA A 56 5.33 6.05 21.62
N THR A 57 5.85 5.38 22.64
CA THR A 57 6.83 4.30 22.54
C THR A 57 6.31 3.07 21.81
N GLU A 58 5.04 2.69 22.00
CA GLU A 58 4.44 1.56 21.26
C GLU A 58 4.20 1.91 19.79
N LEU A 59 3.69 3.11 19.51
CA LEU A 59 3.54 3.64 18.15
C LEU A 59 4.88 3.63 17.40
N VAL A 60 5.93 4.15 18.04
CA VAL A 60 7.29 4.15 17.50
C VAL A 60 7.80 2.73 17.30
N GLY A 61 7.59 1.82 18.27
CA GLY A 61 7.95 0.41 18.14
C GLY A 61 7.27 -0.28 16.96
N ILE A 62 5.97 -0.07 16.77
CA ILE A 62 5.20 -0.61 15.63
C ILE A 62 5.66 0.00 14.31
N ALA A 63 5.95 1.31 14.28
CA ALA A 63 6.51 1.98 13.11
C ALA A 63 7.87 1.37 12.71
N PHE A 64 8.76 1.10 13.68
CA PHE A 64 10.05 0.45 13.42
C PHE A 64 9.92 -1.00 12.98
N ILE A 65 9.07 -1.79 13.65
CA ILE A 65 8.86 -3.20 13.28
C ILE A 65 8.24 -3.30 11.88
N SER A 66 7.25 -2.47 11.56
CA SER A 66 6.64 -2.44 10.22
C SER A 66 7.64 -2.00 9.15
N LEU A 67 8.53 -1.04 9.45
CA LEU A 67 9.63 -0.65 8.57
C LEU A 67 10.59 -1.82 8.33
N PHE A 68 11.00 -2.51 9.39
CA PHE A 68 11.88 -3.67 9.30
C PHE A 68 11.26 -4.79 8.46
N CYS A 69 9.98 -5.12 8.70
CA CYS A 69 9.22 -6.06 7.89
C CYS A 69 9.16 -5.63 6.42
N CYS A 70 8.94 -4.34 6.15
CA CYS A 70 8.93 -3.80 4.79
C CYS A 70 10.30 -4.00 4.11
N ILE A 71 11.39 -3.60 4.75
CA ILE A 71 12.76 -3.77 4.21
C ILE A 71 13.05 -5.24 3.93
N LEU A 72 12.69 -6.15 4.85
CA LEU A 72 12.89 -7.58 4.66
C LEU A 72 12.09 -8.11 3.47
N GLN A 73 10.81 -7.77 3.36
CA GLN A 73 9.95 -8.26 2.28
C GLN A 73 10.41 -7.77 0.90
N PHE A 74 10.73 -6.48 0.78
CA PHE A 74 11.28 -5.92 -0.45
C PHE A 74 12.70 -6.46 -0.75
N GLY A 75 13.52 -6.67 0.28
CA GLY A 75 14.88 -7.21 0.15
C GLY A 75 14.91 -8.67 -0.31
N VAL A 76 14.07 -9.52 0.29
CA VAL A 76 13.89 -10.92 -0.11
C VAL A 76 13.32 -11.00 -1.52
N GLY A 77 12.28 -10.22 -1.82
CA GLY A 77 11.68 -10.19 -3.15
C GLY A 77 12.68 -9.79 -4.23
N LYS A 78 13.57 -8.83 -3.94
CA LYS A 78 14.64 -8.41 -4.84
C LYS A 78 15.72 -9.47 -5.02
N ARG A 79 16.12 -10.17 -3.94
CA ARG A 79 17.10 -11.27 -4.02
C ARG A 79 16.55 -12.43 -4.85
N LEU A 80 15.29 -12.81 -4.63
CA LEU A 80 14.63 -13.86 -5.41
C LEU A 80 14.47 -13.45 -6.86
N GLY A 81 13.94 -12.27 -7.14
CA GLY A 81 13.73 -11.82 -8.51
C GLY A 81 15.03 -11.63 -9.30
N ARG A 82 16.18 -11.34 -8.64
CA ARG A 82 17.50 -11.36 -9.31
C ARG A 82 17.90 -12.76 -9.79
N ARG A 83 17.52 -13.83 -9.08
CA ARG A 83 17.81 -15.22 -9.49
C ARG A 83 16.96 -15.65 -10.69
N TYR A 84 15.74 -15.13 -10.78
CA TYR A 84 14.77 -15.49 -11.84
C TYR A 84 14.68 -14.47 -12.98
N GLY A 85 15.56 -13.45 -13.02
CA GLY A 85 15.54 -12.40 -14.06
C GLY A 85 14.35 -11.43 -13.98
N LEU A 86 13.51 -11.51 -12.94
CA LEU A 86 12.32 -10.67 -12.74
C LEU A 86 12.39 -9.85 -11.44
N PRO A 87 13.48 -9.07 -11.20
CA PRO A 87 13.72 -8.42 -9.91
C PRO A 87 12.60 -7.47 -9.48
N VAL A 88 12.00 -6.71 -10.40
CA VAL A 88 10.96 -5.73 -10.06
C VAL A 88 9.63 -6.42 -9.75
N SER A 89 9.20 -7.35 -10.59
CA SER A 89 7.92 -8.05 -10.41
C SER A 89 7.89 -8.85 -9.11
N THR A 90 8.91 -9.67 -8.83
CA THR A 90 8.99 -10.46 -7.59
C THR A 90 9.09 -9.57 -6.35
N THR A 91 9.82 -8.45 -6.44
CA THR A 91 9.90 -7.46 -5.35
C THR A 91 8.54 -6.87 -5.03
N GLN A 92 7.80 -6.43 -6.04
CA GLN A 92 6.49 -5.83 -5.89
C GLN A 92 5.45 -6.85 -5.40
N SER A 93 5.45 -8.07 -5.93
CA SER A 93 4.56 -9.14 -5.47
C SER A 93 4.76 -9.49 -3.99
N LEU A 94 6.00 -9.43 -3.49
CA LEU A 94 6.29 -9.76 -2.10
C LEU A 94 6.07 -8.57 -1.16
N GLY A 95 6.53 -7.38 -1.55
CA GLY A 95 6.57 -6.17 -0.72
C GLY A 95 5.29 -5.33 -0.74
N GLN A 96 4.57 -5.24 -1.87
CA GLN A 96 3.37 -4.42 -1.98
C GLN A 96 2.15 -5.18 -1.45
N LYS A 97 1.82 -4.95 -0.18
CA LYS A 97 0.67 -5.59 0.48
C LYS A 97 -0.60 -4.76 0.32
N ASN A 98 -1.76 -5.42 0.42
CA ASN A 98 -3.03 -4.72 0.57
C ASN A 98 -3.18 -4.24 2.02
N THR A 99 -2.56 -3.10 2.33
CA THR A 99 -2.49 -2.53 3.68
C THR A 99 -3.85 -2.08 4.19
N VAL A 100 -4.74 -1.60 3.32
CA VAL A 100 -6.13 -1.25 3.68
C VAL A 100 -6.87 -2.47 4.22
N PHE A 101 -6.69 -3.63 3.58
CA PHE A 101 -7.27 -4.88 4.08
C PHE A 101 -6.69 -5.29 5.45
N ALA A 102 -5.38 -5.11 5.65
CA ALA A 102 -4.74 -5.38 6.93
C ALA A 102 -5.25 -4.45 8.05
N ILE A 103 -5.43 -3.15 7.76
CA ILE A 103 -6.01 -2.17 8.68
C ILE A 103 -7.43 -2.59 9.09
N TRP A 104 -8.26 -2.97 8.10
CA TRP A 104 -9.63 -3.42 8.35
C TRP A 104 -9.68 -4.69 9.21
N LEU A 105 -8.84 -5.69 8.91
CA LEU A 105 -8.75 -6.91 9.72
C LEU A 105 -8.30 -6.61 11.15
N GLY A 106 -7.26 -5.79 11.30
CA GLY A 106 -6.76 -5.33 12.60
C GLY A 106 -7.85 -4.63 13.43
N TYR A 107 -8.66 -3.81 12.77
CA TYR A 107 -9.68 -3.00 13.44
C TYR A 107 -10.89 -3.84 13.83
N THR A 108 -11.26 -4.79 12.96
CA THR A 108 -12.46 -5.61 13.12
C THR A 108 -12.28 -6.74 14.12
N PHE A 109 -11.10 -7.39 14.14
CA PHE A 109 -10.88 -8.62 14.91
C PHE A 109 -9.88 -8.47 16.06
N PHE A 110 -9.12 -7.37 16.12
CA PHE A 110 -8.12 -7.14 17.16
C PHE A 110 -8.39 -5.82 17.88
N ASN A 111 -7.40 -4.93 17.91
CA ASN A 111 -7.45 -3.64 18.57
C ASN A 111 -6.92 -2.55 17.63
N PRO A 112 -7.25 -1.27 17.88
CA PRO A 112 -6.79 -0.16 17.04
C PRO A 112 -5.27 -0.07 16.92
N VAL A 113 -4.51 -0.56 17.91
CA VAL A 113 -3.04 -0.63 17.87
C VAL A 113 -2.54 -1.55 16.75
N THR A 114 -3.20 -2.69 16.55
CA THR A 114 -2.87 -3.64 15.48
C THR A 114 -3.14 -3.05 14.09
N SER A 115 -4.21 -2.26 13.94
CA SER A 115 -4.51 -1.54 12.69
C SER A 115 -3.42 -0.53 12.31
N MET A 116 -2.78 0.11 13.29
CA MET A 116 -1.70 1.07 13.04
C MET A 116 -0.51 0.43 12.33
N ALA A 117 -0.22 -0.85 12.58
CA ALA A 117 0.85 -1.57 11.87
C ALA A 117 0.62 -1.61 10.34
N GLY A 118 -0.62 -1.85 9.92
CA GLY A 118 -1.01 -1.78 8.51
C GLY A 118 -0.91 -0.37 7.94
N GLY A 119 -1.25 0.65 8.74
CA GLY A 119 -1.09 2.06 8.40
C GLY A 119 0.37 2.46 8.16
N PHE A 120 1.27 2.17 9.12
CA PHE A 120 2.69 2.46 8.99
C PHE A 120 3.35 1.68 7.84
N TYR A 121 3.04 0.38 7.70
CA TYR A 121 3.51 -0.39 6.55
C TYR A 121 3.07 0.26 5.22
N SER A 122 1.85 0.79 5.18
CA SER A 122 1.36 1.56 4.04
C SER A 122 2.18 2.82 3.76
N ILE A 123 2.76 3.46 4.76
CA ILE A 123 3.65 4.61 4.51
C ILE A 123 4.98 4.10 3.93
N TRP A 124 5.58 3.08 4.56
CA TRP A 124 6.90 2.57 4.18
C TRP A 124 6.96 1.99 2.77
N HIS A 125 6.01 1.12 2.39
CA HIS A 125 6.01 0.50 1.06
C HIS A 125 5.77 1.52 -0.06
N ASN A 126 5.13 2.65 0.24
CA ASN A 126 4.83 3.71 -0.71
C ASN A 126 6.02 4.62 -0.93
N LEU A 127 6.75 4.94 0.15
CA LEU A 127 8.04 5.61 0.03
C LEU A 127 9.00 4.77 -0.81
N TYR A 128 9.04 3.45 -0.58
CA TYR A 128 9.82 2.55 -1.41
C TYR A 128 9.37 2.56 -2.87
N ASN A 129 8.06 2.48 -3.13
CA ASN A 129 7.51 2.50 -4.48
C ASN A 129 7.83 3.80 -5.23
N THR A 130 7.68 4.95 -4.58
CA THR A 130 8.06 6.26 -5.16
C THR A 130 9.55 6.31 -5.49
N TRP A 131 10.41 5.82 -4.59
CA TRP A 131 11.84 5.71 -4.86
C TRP A 131 12.16 4.77 -6.03
N GLN A 132 11.53 3.59 -6.08
CA GLN A 132 11.73 2.61 -7.15
C GLN A 132 11.30 3.16 -8.51
N MET A 133 10.16 3.86 -8.58
CA MET A 133 9.67 4.52 -9.80
C MET A 133 10.65 5.61 -10.26
N ARG A 134 11.14 6.44 -9.36
CA ARG A 134 12.15 7.47 -9.69
C ARG A 134 13.44 6.85 -10.22
N ALA A 135 13.93 5.80 -9.58
CA ALA A 135 15.14 5.08 -10.01
C ALA A 135 14.96 4.41 -11.38
N TYR A 136 13.77 3.87 -11.65
CA TYR A 136 13.43 3.28 -12.96
C TYR A 136 13.39 4.36 -14.06
N ASN A 137 12.71 5.48 -13.82
CA ASN A 137 12.63 6.59 -14.78
C ASN A 137 14.00 7.20 -15.09
N CYS A 138 14.88 7.35 -14.09
CA CYS A 138 16.25 7.82 -14.32
C CYS A 138 17.09 6.84 -15.15
N LYS A 139 16.82 5.53 -15.12
CA LYS A 139 17.49 4.56 -15.99
C LYS A 139 16.92 4.58 -17.40
N ALA A 140 15.61 4.69 -17.54
CA ALA A 140 14.95 4.80 -18.84
C ALA A 140 15.43 6.05 -19.61
N GLY A 141 15.57 7.20 -18.93
CA GLY A 141 16.09 8.42 -19.55
C GLY A 141 17.58 8.39 -19.92
N LYS A 142 18.36 7.42 -19.42
CA LYS A 142 19.79 7.25 -19.76
C LYS A 142 20.04 6.22 -20.87
N GLY A 143 19.06 5.39 -21.21
CA GLY A 143 19.16 4.38 -22.29
C GLY A 143 18.53 4.82 -23.61
N GLY A 144 18.02 6.05 -23.68
CA GLY A 144 17.43 6.66 -24.88
C GLY A 144 18.20 7.89 -25.38
N ALA A 145 19.48 8.01 -25.02
CA ALA A 145 20.42 9.01 -25.52
C ALA A 145 21.63 8.30 -26.15
#